data_AF-A0A7C4LDY8-F1
#
_entry.id   AF-A0A7C4LDY8-F1
#
_cell.length_a   1.000
_cell.length_b   1.000
_cell.length_c   1.000
_cell.angle_alpha   90.00
_cell.angle_beta   90.00
_cell.angle_gamma   90.00
#
_symmetry.space_group_name_H-M   'P 1'
#
loop_
_entity.id
_entity.type
_entity.pdbx_description
1 polymer ?
#
loop_
_entity_poly.entity_id
_entity_poly.type
_entity_poly.pdbx_seq_one_letter_code
_entity_poly.pdbx_strand_id
1 'polypeptide(L)'
;MAEYIDLTIRIGAWESAGGAYPVEASLSDGSRYRDGQLKLDWATLRAQALNPALYGQTLFNALFPAGGKMRQAYDTATGQARQAADGLRVRLEIDADAAELHAVNWERLYDLTRPQPGPLATADRSPFSRYVSLEMPEPPPVAGRPLKMLAAVANPTGLPAGFTPVEVEKEIEILRAALGPLRRGGQVEVALLPGRTGLPAALQAALEAEGYQVLAGPTTLEAITRHVRGRHLFHFVGHGQFNRKDDHGPGRTTLFLENEAGGLQIKRDDEIVPDFAAMEATRPHLIFLVACETAVREVSKTPEAAAEHPFVGLGPKLVAAGVPAVVAMQDRVPIDTARQLTEAFYRRLAEGGVVDLALNQARLQIHDQKRTDWAIPVLFMRLRTGKLFLKVGETPEGEAPTVVNQTTIIQGDFVGRDKITQTNQINTGGAPVDISIGGGRQQTPPPGGGRTTAGGGDGGGVVFNVKGDVSVGGHVAGRDITGEGRAEGEDGKRWVVLEQRIEKAYETINALGLGDGDKDDLRGLAANLETEVKKGEAADLRRVERNLTNMKAISTEAAAAMARALTHVAARVPDAIQAVARKFL
;
A
#
# COMPACT_ATOMS: atom_id res chain seq x y z
N MET A 1 -10.29 13.47 0.45
CA MET A 1 -9.14 13.12 1.31
C MET A 1 -7.93 13.79 0.68
N ALA A 2 -6.94 14.25 1.45
CA ALA A 2 -5.70 14.74 0.82
C ALA A 2 -5.07 13.56 0.07
N GLU A 3 -4.90 13.69 -1.24
CA GLU A 3 -4.13 12.75 -2.02
C GLU A 3 -2.64 13.03 -1.72
N TYR A 4 -1.77 12.06 -2.02
CA TYR A 4 -0.34 12.24 -1.88
C TYR A 4 0.28 12.07 -3.26
N ILE A 5 1.15 13.02 -3.63
CA ILE A 5 2.14 12.74 -4.66
C ILE A 5 3.16 11.80 -4.04
N ASP A 6 3.32 10.63 -4.64
CA ASP A 6 4.25 9.63 -4.17
C ASP A 6 5.59 9.80 -4.87
N LEU A 7 6.67 9.96 -4.11
CA LEU A 7 8.04 9.95 -4.59
C LEU A 7 8.75 8.73 -3.99
N THR A 8 9.04 7.73 -4.81
CA THR A 8 9.94 6.63 -4.43
C THR A 8 11.34 6.96 -4.88
N ILE A 9 12.30 6.92 -3.96
CA ILE A 9 13.74 7.07 -4.22
C ILE A 9 14.38 5.72 -3.94
N ARG A 10 15.03 5.14 -4.94
CA ARG A 10 15.72 3.86 -4.86
C ARG A 10 17.23 4.10 -4.94
N ILE A 11 17.97 3.62 -3.95
CA ILE A 11 19.44 3.67 -3.92
C ILE A 11 19.98 2.25 -4.12
N GLY A 12 20.77 2.06 -5.17
CA GLY A 12 21.37 0.77 -5.51
C GLY A 12 22.71 0.51 -4.83
N ALA A 13 23.31 -0.65 -5.13
CA ALA A 13 24.61 -1.07 -4.63
C ALA A 13 25.76 -0.11 -5.04
N TRP A 14 26.84 -0.10 -4.27
CA TRP A 14 28.01 0.73 -4.59
C TRP A 14 28.64 0.35 -5.94
N GLU A 15 28.81 1.33 -6.83
CA GLU A 15 29.48 1.14 -8.12
C GLU A 15 30.91 1.69 -8.08
N SER A 16 31.90 0.79 -8.00
CA SER A 16 33.33 1.17 -7.90
C SER A 16 33.80 2.04 -9.07
N ALA A 17 33.30 1.80 -10.29
CA ALA A 17 33.69 2.57 -11.47
C ALA A 17 33.21 4.03 -11.42
N GLY A 18 32.02 4.28 -10.83
CA GLY A 18 31.46 5.62 -10.65
C GLY A 18 31.86 6.28 -9.31
N GLY A 19 32.35 5.49 -8.36
CA GLY A 19 32.62 5.92 -6.99
C GLY A 19 31.39 6.52 -6.32
N ALA A 20 30.22 5.92 -6.55
CA ALA A 20 28.91 6.39 -6.09
C ALA A 20 27.92 5.23 -5.95
N TYR A 21 26.83 5.48 -5.23
CA TYR A 21 25.63 4.65 -5.33
C TYR A 21 24.73 5.20 -6.44
N PRO A 22 24.22 4.37 -7.37
CA PRO A 22 23.23 4.80 -8.35
C PRO A 22 21.91 5.10 -7.63
N VAL A 23 21.24 6.17 -8.04
CA VAL A 23 19.96 6.59 -7.49
C VAL A 23 18.94 6.78 -8.60
N GLU A 24 17.77 6.20 -8.41
CA GLU A 24 16.61 6.41 -9.27
C GLU A 24 15.46 6.98 -8.46
N ALA A 25 14.61 7.77 -9.11
CA ALA A 25 13.37 8.26 -8.53
C ALA A 25 12.18 7.99 -9.45
N SER A 26 11.03 7.70 -8.86
CA SER A 26 9.77 7.51 -9.57
C SER A 26 8.62 8.21 -8.86
N LEU A 27 7.71 8.78 -9.64
CA LEU A 27 6.52 9.49 -9.16
C LEU A 27 5.24 8.68 -9.42
N SER A 28 4.16 8.99 -8.70
CA SER A 28 2.83 8.37 -8.89
C SER A 28 2.24 8.60 -10.29
N ASP A 29 2.64 9.66 -10.99
CA ASP A 29 2.22 9.94 -12.37
C ASP A 29 2.93 9.08 -13.43
N GLY A 30 3.84 8.19 -13.01
CA GLY A 30 4.64 7.35 -13.89
C GLY A 30 5.96 7.94 -14.33
N SER A 31 6.27 9.20 -13.98
CA SER A 31 7.54 9.85 -14.28
C SER A 31 8.70 9.09 -13.61
N ARG A 32 9.81 8.95 -14.35
CA ARG A 32 11.02 8.27 -13.88
C ARG A 32 12.25 9.13 -14.14
N TYR A 33 13.11 9.20 -13.13
CA TYR A 33 14.38 9.92 -13.16
C TYR A 33 15.48 8.90 -12.86
N ARG A 34 16.41 8.75 -13.80
CA ARG A 34 17.55 7.83 -13.71
C ARG A 34 18.87 8.60 -13.63
N ASP A 35 19.96 7.88 -13.54
CA ASP A 35 21.33 8.40 -13.57
C ASP A 35 21.66 9.35 -12.41
N GLY A 36 20.94 9.23 -11.30
CA GLY A 36 21.32 9.88 -10.04
C GLY A 36 22.54 9.20 -9.43
N GLN A 37 23.36 9.97 -8.73
CA GLN A 37 24.53 9.45 -8.01
C GLN A 37 24.52 10.00 -6.59
N LEU A 38 24.63 9.12 -5.61
CA LEU A 38 24.80 9.46 -4.21
C LEU A 38 26.25 9.22 -3.81
N LYS A 39 26.87 10.27 -3.27
CA LYS A 39 28.19 10.21 -2.62
C LYS A 39 28.03 10.77 -1.21
N LEU A 40 28.23 9.92 -0.21
CA LEU A 40 28.15 10.34 1.19
C LEU A 40 29.54 10.68 1.72
N ASP A 41 29.67 11.89 2.26
CA ASP A 41 30.81 12.24 3.11
C ASP A 41 30.57 11.71 4.52
N TRP A 42 30.99 10.46 4.74
CA TRP A 42 30.85 9.78 6.02
C TRP A 42 31.58 10.49 7.16
N ALA A 43 32.71 11.17 6.89
CA ALA A 43 33.45 11.89 7.91
C ALA A 43 32.64 13.10 8.39
N THR A 44 32.10 13.88 7.46
CA THR A 44 31.23 15.02 7.77
C THR A 44 29.96 14.59 8.48
N LEU A 45 29.28 13.54 8.03
CA LEU A 45 28.08 13.02 8.70
C LEU A 45 28.37 12.57 10.15
N ARG A 46 29.50 11.90 10.39
CA ARG A 46 29.91 11.52 11.75
C ARG A 46 30.20 12.74 12.62
N ALA A 47 30.92 13.73 12.09
CA ALA A 47 31.21 14.98 12.82
C ALA A 47 29.94 15.78 13.16
N GLN A 48 28.89 15.66 12.34
CA GLN A 48 27.61 16.34 12.51
C GLN A 48 26.55 15.48 13.24
N ALA A 49 26.89 14.29 13.75
CA ALA A 49 25.90 13.35 14.30
C ALA A 49 25.01 13.91 15.42
N LEU A 50 25.51 14.88 16.19
CA LEU A 50 24.77 15.55 17.27
C LEU A 50 24.08 16.85 16.84
N ASN A 51 24.28 17.31 15.59
CA ASN A 51 23.63 18.49 15.04
C ASN A 51 22.59 18.05 13.99
N PRO A 52 21.30 17.87 14.37
CA PRO A 52 20.28 17.33 13.46
C PRO A 52 20.10 18.18 12.21
N ALA A 53 20.27 19.51 12.32
CA ALA A 53 20.11 20.43 11.19
C ALA A 53 21.24 20.28 10.17
N LEU A 54 22.49 20.40 10.60
CA LEU A 54 23.63 20.26 9.69
C LEU A 54 23.67 18.86 9.05
N TYR A 55 23.45 17.81 9.85
CA TYR A 55 23.41 16.44 9.36
C TYR A 55 22.35 16.27 8.26
N GLY A 56 21.13 16.77 8.52
CA GLY A 56 20.02 16.66 7.59
C GLY A 56 20.20 17.44 6.30
N GLN A 57 20.82 18.62 6.37
CA GLN A 57 21.15 19.43 5.20
C GLN A 57 22.26 18.79 4.36
N THR A 58 23.29 18.23 5.01
CA THR A 58 24.33 17.44 4.34
C THR A 58 23.73 16.26 3.58
N LEU A 59 22.80 15.51 4.20
CA LEU A 59 22.08 14.43 3.54
C LEU A 59 21.25 14.92 2.36
N PHE A 60 20.52 16.03 2.50
CA PHE A 60 19.72 16.57 1.41
C PHE A 60 20.58 16.96 0.21
N ASN A 61 21.68 17.67 0.43
CA ASN A 61 22.56 18.08 -0.65
C ASN A 61 23.27 16.90 -1.32
N ALA A 62 23.56 15.83 -0.58
CA ALA A 62 24.13 14.61 -1.13
C ALA A 62 23.12 13.82 -1.97
N LEU A 63 21.86 13.73 -1.53
CA LEU A 63 20.81 13.00 -2.25
C LEU A 63 20.22 13.79 -3.42
N PHE A 64 20.14 15.12 -3.28
CA PHE A 64 19.55 16.03 -4.27
C PHE A 64 20.53 17.14 -4.68
N PRO A 65 21.66 16.78 -5.31
CA PRO A 65 22.65 17.76 -5.72
C PRO A 65 22.03 18.80 -6.67
N ALA A 66 22.41 20.06 -6.50
CA ALA A 66 21.88 21.15 -7.32
C ALA A 66 22.13 20.88 -8.82
N GLY A 67 21.08 21.03 -9.64
CA GLY A 67 21.12 20.73 -11.07
C GLY A 67 21.11 19.23 -11.43
N GLY A 68 21.08 18.32 -10.44
CA GLY A 68 21.04 16.88 -10.67
C GLY A 68 19.64 16.32 -10.94
N LYS A 69 19.57 15.11 -11.50
CA LYS A 69 18.31 14.41 -11.83
C LYS A 69 17.43 14.15 -10.60
N MET A 70 18.04 13.78 -9.48
CA MET A 70 17.30 13.53 -8.24
C MET A 70 16.69 14.83 -7.70
N ARG A 71 17.42 15.95 -7.81
CA ARG A 71 16.89 17.26 -7.45
C ARG A 71 15.71 17.66 -8.35
N GLN A 72 15.81 17.41 -9.66
CA GLN A 72 14.71 17.62 -10.60
C GLN A 72 13.47 16.79 -10.23
N ALA A 73 13.66 15.52 -9.85
CA ALA A 73 12.57 14.65 -9.39
C ALA A 73 11.89 15.20 -8.14
N TYR A 74 12.68 15.58 -7.14
CA TYR A 74 12.19 16.13 -5.88
C TYR A 74 11.45 17.46 -6.06
N ASP A 75 12.00 18.37 -6.86
CA ASP A 75 11.40 19.66 -7.17
C ASP A 75 10.08 19.48 -7.96
N THR A 76 10.04 18.51 -8.89
CA THR A 76 8.82 18.18 -9.65
C THR A 76 7.75 17.64 -8.70
N ALA A 77 8.06 16.64 -7.87
CA ALA A 77 7.12 16.04 -6.94
C ALA A 77 6.58 17.07 -5.93
N THR A 78 7.47 17.93 -5.41
CA THR A 78 7.08 19.01 -4.50
C THR A 78 6.23 20.06 -5.19
N GLY A 79 6.53 20.40 -6.45
CA GLY A 79 5.73 21.30 -7.28
C GLY A 79 4.31 20.77 -7.51
N GLN A 80 4.19 19.49 -7.88
CA GLN A 80 2.90 18.81 -8.05
C GLN A 80 2.09 18.79 -6.76
N ALA A 81 2.71 18.41 -5.63
CA ALA A 81 2.04 18.37 -4.33
C ALA A 81 1.50 19.76 -3.93
N ARG A 82 2.30 20.82 -4.14
CA ARG A 82 1.87 22.20 -3.88
C ARG A 82 0.72 22.64 -4.79
N GLN A 83 0.78 22.31 -6.08
CA GLN A 83 -0.23 22.69 -7.06
C GLN A 83 -1.58 22.00 -6.81
N ALA A 84 -1.56 20.71 -6.48
CA ALA A 84 -2.76 19.93 -6.18
C ALA A 84 -3.30 20.15 -4.75
N ALA A 85 -2.61 20.97 -3.95
CA ALA A 85 -2.87 21.13 -2.51
C ALA A 85 -2.80 19.79 -1.72
N ASP A 86 -1.99 18.85 -2.23
CA ASP A 86 -1.76 17.51 -1.73
C ASP A 86 -0.48 17.41 -0.87
N GLY A 87 -0.26 16.24 -0.27
CA GLY A 87 0.99 15.95 0.45
C GLY A 87 2.06 15.34 -0.45
N LEU A 88 3.31 15.30 0.02
CA LEU A 88 4.41 14.58 -0.65
C LEU A 88 4.82 13.37 0.19
N ARG A 89 4.43 12.16 -0.22
CA ARG A 89 4.93 10.93 0.42
C ARG A 89 6.30 10.60 -0.16
N VAL A 90 7.28 10.40 0.71
CA VAL A 90 8.63 9.98 0.32
C VAL A 90 8.90 8.57 0.82
N ARG A 91 9.13 7.66 -0.11
CA ARG A 91 9.55 6.29 0.16
C ARG A 91 11.01 6.13 -0.21
N LEU A 92 11.84 5.76 0.76
CA LEU A 92 13.25 5.48 0.55
C LEU A 92 13.47 3.97 0.48
N GLU A 93 13.77 3.47 -0.71
CA GLU A 93 14.15 2.09 -0.98
C GLU A 93 15.69 2.02 -1.07
N ILE A 94 16.30 1.15 -0.28
CA ILE A 94 17.74 0.91 -0.29
C ILE A 94 17.92 -0.56 -0.62
N ASP A 95 18.75 -0.85 -1.61
CA ASP A 95 19.05 -2.23 -2.00
C ASP A 95 19.73 -3.00 -0.88
N ALA A 96 19.49 -4.32 -0.86
CA ALA A 96 20.12 -5.22 0.10
C ALA A 96 21.65 -5.08 0.07
N ASP A 97 22.24 -4.93 -1.11
CA ASP A 97 23.68 -4.81 -1.32
C ASP A 97 24.25 -3.40 -1.01
N ALA A 98 23.40 -2.46 -0.55
CA ALA A 98 23.80 -1.13 -0.06
C ALA A 98 23.50 -0.96 1.44
N ALA A 99 23.71 -2.03 2.20
CA ALA A 99 23.22 -2.15 3.57
C ALA A 99 23.74 -1.12 4.57
N GLU A 100 24.96 -0.61 4.37
CA GLU A 100 25.55 0.51 5.10
C GLU A 100 24.66 1.74 5.08
N LEU A 101 23.95 1.98 3.99
CA LEU A 101 23.12 3.17 3.87
C LEU A 101 21.95 3.12 4.83
N HIS A 102 21.54 1.94 5.28
CA HIS A 102 20.51 1.88 6.32
C HIS A 102 21.01 2.34 7.70
N ALA A 103 22.33 2.44 7.95
CA ALA A 103 22.91 3.03 9.16
C ALA A 103 22.82 4.56 9.19
N VAL A 104 22.56 5.19 8.04
CA VAL A 104 22.32 6.64 7.96
C VAL A 104 20.98 6.97 8.62
N ASN A 105 20.94 8.06 9.38
CA ASN A 105 19.72 8.56 10.02
C ASN A 105 18.87 9.33 9.02
N TRP A 106 18.30 8.66 8.01
CA TRP A 106 17.54 9.31 6.93
C TRP A 106 16.28 10.03 7.41
N GLU A 107 15.77 9.68 8.58
CA GLU A 107 14.66 10.40 9.24
C GLU A 107 15.05 11.86 9.52
N ARG A 108 16.36 12.15 9.56
CA ARG A 108 16.90 13.51 9.69
C ARG A 108 17.06 14.24 8.36
N LEU A 109 16.70 13.65 7.21
CA LEU A 109 16.75 14.32 5.91
C LEU A 109 15.93 15.62 5.94
N TYR A 110 16.56 16.76 5.66
CA TYR A 110 15.87 18.06 5.63
C TYR A 110 15.19 18.29 4.28
N ASP A 111 14.07 18.98 4.27
CA ASP A 111 13.53 19.60 3.07
C ASP A 111 14.01 21.06 3.00
N LEU A 112 14.95 21.34 2.09
CA LEU A 112 15.49 22.68 1.87
C LEU A 112 14.66 23.52 0.89
N THR A 113 13.60 22.97 0.30
CA THR A 113 12.76 23.67 -0.68
C THR A 113 11.62 24.46 -0.04
N ARG A 114 11.43 24.32 1.28
CA ARG A 114 10.42 25.03 2.06
C ARG A 114 10.93 26.41 2.50
N PRO A 115 10.03 27.40 2.68
CA PRO A 115 10.41 28.69 3.25
C PRO A 115 11.12 28.57 4.60
N GLN A 116 10.70 27.61 5.42
CA GLN A 116 11.40 27.21 6.64
C GLN A 116 11.91 25.77 6.46
N PRO A 117 13.22 25.59 6.23
CA PRO A 117 13.80 24.26 6.15
C PRO A 117 13.61 23.48 7.45
N GLY A 118 13.32 22.19 7.32
CA GLY A 118 13.14 21.30 8.46
C GLY A 118 13.13 19.84 8.05
N PRO A 119 13.16 18.90 9.00
CA PRO A 119 13.14 17.49 8.69
C PRO A 119 11.88 17.07 7.93
N LEU A 120 12.04 16.24 6.90
CA LEU A 120 10.92 15.71 6.13
C LEU A 120 10.06 14.76 6.98
N ALA A 121 10.69 13.98 7.85
CA ALA A 121 10.04 13.02 8.73
C ALA A 121 9.25 13.65 9.90
N THR A 122 9.25 14.98 10.03
CA THR A 122 8.45 15.72 11.01
C THR A 122 7.43 16.64 10.37
N ALA A 123 7.24 16.62 9.05
CA ALA A 123 6.15 17.38 8.44
C ALA A 123 4.82 16.63 8.55
N ASP A 124 3.76 17.39 8.80
CA ASP A 124 2.38 16.94 8.92
C ASP A 124 1.81 16.31 7.65
N ARG A 125 2.33 16.69 6.48
CA ARG A 125 1.88 16.24 5.15
C ARG A 125 2.99 15.68 4.26
N SER A 126 4.13 15.27 4.83
CA SER A 126 5.15 14.55 4.07
C SER A 126 5.54 13.19 4.68
N PRO A 127 4.64 12.18 4.61
CA PRO A 127 4.91 10.85 5.14
C PRO A 127 6.25 10.30 4.65
N PHE A 128 7.07 9.81 5.56
CA PHE A 128 8.38 9.24 5.26
C PHE A 128 8.49 7.80 5.76
N SER A 129 9.01 6.92 4.92
CA SER A 129 9.25 5.52 5.28
C SER A 129 10.48 4.93 4.59
N ARG A 130 11.12 3.97 5.27
CA ARG A 130 12.03 3.02 4.64
C ARG A 130 11.19 1.95 3.93
N TYR A 131 11.17 1.97 2.61
CA TYR A 131 10.38 1.06 1.81
C TYR A 131 11.18 -0.21 1.47
N VAL A 132 10.54 -1.37 1.60
CA VAL A 132 11.12 -2.67 1.25
C VAL A 132 10.29 -3.27 0.14
N SER A 133 10.87 -3.33 -1.06
CA SER A 133 10.25 -4.02 -2.20
C SER A 133 10.48 -5.52 -2.06
N LEU A 134 9.42 -6.30 -2.13
CA LEU A 134 9.45 -7.76 -2.05
C LEU A 134 8.67 -8.35 -3.22
N GLU A 135 9.08 -9.53 -3.68
CA GLU A 135 8.32 -10.34 -4.65
C GLU A 135 7.12 -11.04 -3.98
N MET A 136 6.34 -10.27 -3.21
CA MET A 136 5.16 -10.72 -2.50
C MET A 136 4.03 -9.69 -2.67
N PRO A 137 2.78 -10.12 -2.95
CA PRO A 137 1.65 -9.20 -3.08
C PRO A 137 1.50 -8.32 -1.84
N GLU A 138 1.29 -7.02 -2.01
CA GLU A 138 0.99 -6.11 -0.90
C GLU A 138 -0.31 -6.57 -0.21
N PRO A 139 -0.35 -6.69 1.13
CA PRO A 139 -1.55 -7.10 1.83
C PRO A 139 -2.58 -5.96 1.78
N PRO A 140 -3.88 -6.28 1.62
CA PRO A 140 -4.91 -5.27 1.63
C PRO A 140 -5.01 -4.61 3.02
N PRO A 141 -5.48 -3.36 3.10
CA PRO A 141 -5.78 -2.74 4.38
C PRO A 141 -6.83 -3.55 5.16
N VAL A 142 -6.67 -3.64 6.48
CA VAL A 142 -7.66 -4.30 7.34
C VAL A 142 -8.97 -3.50 7.34
N ALA A 143 -10.03 -4.09 6.80
CA ALA A 143 -11.37 -3.49 6.79
C ALA A 143 -12.16 -3.77 8.08
N GLY A 144 -11.94 -4.93 8.71
CA GLY A 144 -12.72 -5.41 9.85
C GLY A 144 -12.48 -4.60 11.13
N ARG A 145 -13.57 -4.33 11.85
CA ARG A 145 -13.55 -3.77 13.21
C ARG A 145 -14.20 -4.74 14.20
N PRO A 146 -13.76 -4.76 15.47
CA PRO A 146 -12.64 -4.00 16.03
C PRO A 146 -11.27 -4.50 15.54
N LEU A 147 -10.28 -3.60 15.47
CA LEU A 147 -8.89 -4.01 15.26
C LEU A 147 -8.41 -4.76 16.50
N LYS A 148 -7.75 -5.91 16.33
CA LYS A 148 -7.24 -6.70 17.44
C LYS A 148 -5.77 -6.39 17.69
N MET A 149 -5.44 -6.03 18.92
CA MET A 149 -4.07 -5.73 19.35
C MET A 149 -3.61 -6.70 20.44
N LEU A 150 -2.33 -7.08 20.36
CA LEU A 150 -1.57 -7.58 21.51
C LEU A 150 -0.60 -6.48 21.94
N ALA A 151 -0.63 -6.09 23.21
CA ALA A 151 0.44 -5.32 23.83
C ALA A 151 1.16 -6.21 24.83
N ALA A 152 2.45 -6.47 24.62
CA ALA A 152 3.27 -7.32 25.48
C ALA A 152 4.40 -6.50 26.10
N VAL A 153 4.62 -6.69 27.40
CA VAL A 153 5.69 -6.05 28.15
C VAL A 153 6.60 -7.14 28.72
N ALA A 154 7.88 -7.10 28.38
CA ALA A 154 8.89 -7.98 28.98
C ALA A 154 9.65 -7.22 30.07
N ASN A 155 9.63 -7.75 31.29
CA ASN A 155 10.35 -7.22 32.44
C ASN A 155 11.02 -8.36 33.23
N PRO A 156 12.00 -9.06 32.61
CA PRO A 156 12.65 -10.19 33.25
C PRO A 156 13.46 -9.79 34.48
N THR A 157 13.55 -10.72 35.43
CA THR A 157 14.56 -10.64 36.50
C THR A 157 15.95 -10.99 35.98
N GLY A 158 17.00 -10.52 36.66
CA GLY A 158 18.38 -10.81 36.28
C GLY A 158 18.88 -10.01 35.07
N LEU A 159 18.36 -8.79 34.88
CA LEU A 159 18.88 -7.87 33.87
C LEU A 159 20.38 -7.59 34.08
N PRO A 160 21.19 -7.47 33.02
CA PRO A 160 22.58 -7.09 33.13
C PRO A 160 22.76 -5.67 33.70
N ALA A 161 23.95 -5.38 34.22
CA ALA A 161 24.29 -4.03 34.66
C ALA A 161 24.09 -3.00 33.51
N GLY A 162 23.52 -1.84 33.85
CA GLY A 162 23.20 -0.77 32.89
C GLY A 162 21.78 -0.84 32.30
N PHE A 163 21.01 -1.90 32.56
CA PHE A 163 19.60 -1.99 32.19
C PHE A 163 18.72 -1.82 33.43
N THR A 164 17.71 -0.96 33.32
CA THR A 164 16.72 -0.73 34.40
C THR A 164 15.46 -1.53 34.14
N PRO A 165 14.79 -2.08 35.18
CA PRO A 165 13.48 -2.70 35.01
C PRO A 165 12.48 -1.76 34.33
N VAL A 166 11.58 -2.33 33.53
CA VAL A 166 10.49 -1.59 32.88
C VAL A 166 9.41 -1.29 33.92
N GLU A 167 8.89 -0.07 33.91
CA GLU A 167 7.73 0.34 34.72
C GLU A 167 6.42 -0.17 34.09
N VAL A 168 6.16 -1.48 34.21
CA VAL A 168 5.05 -2.17 33.51
C VAL A 168 3.71 -1.46 33.66
N GLU A 169 3.33 -1.06 34.87
CA GLU A 169 2.07 -0.36 35.13
C GLU A 169 1.97 0.96 34.36
N LYS A 170 3.07 1.71 34.31
CA LYS A 170 3.11 3.01 33.64
C LYS A 170 2.97 2.87 32.12
N GLU A 171 3.63 1.87 31.53
CA GLU A 171 3.51 1.57 30.10
C GLU A 171 2.07 1.18 29.73
N ILE A 172 1.44 0.36 30.57
CA ILE A 172 0.05 -0.07 30.37
C ILE A 172 -0.93 1.10 30.52
N GLU A 173 -0.76 1.98 31.51
CA GLU A 173 -1.60 3.17 31.65
C GLU A 173 -1.46 4.15 30.47
N ILE A 174 -0.27 4.27 29.89
CA ILE A 174 -0.05 5.11 28.70
C ILE A 174 -0.75 4.52 27.48
N LEU A 175 -0.66 3.21 27.27
CA LEU A 175 -1.40 2.52 26.21
C LEU A 175 -2.90 2.62 26.43
N ARG A 176 -3.37 2.47 27.67
CA ARG A 176 -4.78 2.62 28.03
C ARG A 176 -5.28 4.02 27.70
N ALA A 177 -4.52 5.06 28.03
CA ALA A 177 -4.87 6.45 27.70
C ALA A 177 -4.89 6.70 26.19
N ALA A 178 -3.87 6.22 25.46
CA ALA A 178 -3.74 6.39 24.02
C ALA A 178 -4.87 5.70 23.23
N LEU A 179 -5.24 4.48 23.64
CA LEU A 179 -6.22 3.64 22.96
C LEU A 179 -7.64 3.83 23.50
N GLY A 180 -7.82 4.49 24.65
CA GLY A 180 -9.11 4.68 25.31
C GLY A 180 -10.21 5.25 24.41
N PRO A 181 -9.96 6.34 23.64
CA PRO A 181 -10.95 6.87 22.70
C PRO A 181 -11.38 5.83 21.64
N LEU A 182 -10.43 5.04 21.15
CA LEU A 182 -10.66 4.03 20.11
C LEU A 182 -11.42 2.82 20.65
N ARG A 183 -11.07 2.39 21.87
CA ARG A 183 -11.76 1.30 22.57
C ARG A 183 -13.21 1.63 22.83
N ARG A 184 -13.50 2.81 23.38
CA ARG A 184 -14.88 3.27 23.64
C ARG A 184 -15.70 3.39 22.35
N GLY A 185 -15.05 3.71 21.23
CA GLY A 185 -15.67 3.72 19.91
C GLY A 185 -15.76 2.36 19.21
N GLY A 186 -15.44 1.24 19.89
CA GLY A 186 -15.47 -0.11 19.31
C GLY A 186 -14.45 -0.33 18.18
N GLN A 187 -13.43 0.53 18.07
CA GLN A 187 -12.47 0.51 16.96
C GLN A 187 -11.31 -0.45 17.20
N VAL A 188 -10.98 -0.73 18.46
CA VAL A 188 -9.87 -1.59 18.84
C VAL A 188 -10.20 -2.42 20.09
N GLU A 189 -9.82 -3.69 20.04
CA GLU A 189 -9.77 -4.63 21.15
C GLU A 189 -8.31 -4.88 21.51
N VAL A 190 -8.00 -4.88 22.80
CA VAL A 190 -6.63 -4.97 23.28
C VAL A 190 -6.50 -6.11 24.27
N ALA A 191 -5.60 -7.03 23.96
CA ALA A 191 -5.09 -7.99 24.93
C ALA A 191 -3.74 -7.51 25.47
N LEU A 192 -3.59 -7.51 26.79
CA LEU A 192 -2.41 -7.07 27.50
C LEU A 192 -1.69 -8.30 28.06
N LEU A 193 -0.41 -8.44 27.74
CA LEU A 193 0.50 -9.40 28.36
C LEU A 193 1.52 -8.61 29.20
N PRO A 194 1.24 -8.34 30.50
CA PRO A 194 2.11 -7.55 31.38
C PRO A 194 3.36 -8.33 31.83
N GLY A 195 3.55 -9.55 31.33
CA GLY A 195 4.66 -10.43 31.68
C GLY A 195 4.64 -10.86 33.14
N ARG A 196 5.81 -11.29 33.61
CA ARG A 196 6.01 -11.86 34.95
C ARG A 196 5.75 -10.86 36.07
N THR A 197 5.81 -9.57 35.79
CA THR A 197 5.50 -8.50 36.76
C THR A 197 4.01 -8.48 37.08
N GLY A 198 3.15 -8.78 36.11
CA GLY A 198 1.71 -8.68 36.27
C GLY A 198 1.24 -7.23 36.45
N LEU A 199 0.04 -7.07 36.99
CA LEU A 199 -0.55 -5.77 37.33
C LEU A 199 -1.13 -5.82 38.75
N PRO A 200 -1.19 -4.68 39.45
CA PRO A 200 -1.96 -4.57 40.69
C PRO A 200 -3.42 -4.94 40.46
N ALA A 201 -4.03 -5.65 41.42
CA ALA A 201 -5.40 -6.14 41.30
C ALA A 201 -6.42 -5.03 40.98
N ALA A 202 -6.25 -3.84 41.55
CA ALA A 202 -7.11 -2.69 41.28
C ALA A 202 -7.00 -2.20 39.82
N LEU A 203 -5.78 -2.14 39.28
CA LEU A 203 -5.56 -1.75 37.88
C LEU A 203 -6.08 -2.82 36.92
N GLN A 204 -5.82 -4.10 37.21
CA GLN A 204 -6.36 -5.21 36.42
C GLN A 204 -7.89 -5.17 36.38
N ALA A 205 -8.55 -5.04 37.54
CA ALA A 205 -10.01 -4.96 37.60
C ALA A 205 -10.58 -3.76 36.82
N ALA A 206 -9.90 -2.60 36.87
CA ALA A 206 -10.29 -1.43 36.10
C ALA A 206 -10.15 -1.66 34.57
N LEU A 207 -9.05 -2.30 34.13
CA LEU A 207 -8.82 -2.65 32.73
C LEU A 207 -9.85 -3.67 32.23
N GLU A 208 -10.14 -4.71 33.01
CA GLU A 208 -11.15 -5.72 32.66
C GLU A 208 -12.56 -5.11 32.58
N ALA A 209 -12.91 -4.19 33.49
CA ALA A 209 -14.17 -3.44 33.42
C ALA A 209 -14.26 -2.54 32.17
N GLU A 210 -13.13 -2.09 31.64
CA GLU A 210 -13.02 -1.38 30.37
C GLU A 210 -12.94 -2.33 29.14
N GLY A 211 -13.05 -3.63 29.36
CA GLY A 211 -13.06 -4.66 28.33
C GLY A 211 -11.67 -5.05 27.80
N TYR A 212 -10.58 -4.74 28.50
CA TYR A 212 -9.24 -5.28 28.18
C TYR A 212 -9.16 -6.75 28.57
N GLN A 213 -8.50 -7.54 27.73
CA GLN A 213 -8.14 -8.91 28.07
C GLN A 213 -6.76 -8.91 28.71
N VAL A 214 -6.68 -9.08 30.03
CA VAL A 214 -5.39 -9.22 30.73
C VAL A 214 -4.98 -10.69 30.72
N LEU A 215 -3.87 -10.98 30.05
CA LEU A 215 -3.27 -12.31 29.94
C LEU A 215 -2.30 -12.52 31.11
N ALA A 216 -2.25 -13.75 31.62
CA ALA A 216 -1.35 -14.11 32.71
C ALA A 216 -0.09 -14.81 32.19
N GLY A 217 0.99 -14.74 32.98
CA GLY A 217 2.23 -15.47 32.73
C GLY A 217 3.35 -14.62 32.12
N PRO A 218 4.55 -15.21 31.98
CA PRO A 218 5.71 -14.51 31.47
C PRO A 218 5.62 -14.18 29.98
N THR A 219 6.28 -13.10 29.58
CA THR A 219 6.42 -12.66 28.19
C THR A 219 7.53 -13.44 27.49
N THR A 220 7.30 -14.74 27.31
CA THR A 220 8.16 -15.65 26.54
C THR A 220 7.92 -15.48 25.03
N LEU A 221 8.83 -15.96 24.19
CA LEU A 221 8.62 -15.94 22.73
C LEU A 221 7.41 -16.82 22.35
N GLU A 222 7.24 -17.95 23.04
CA GLU A 222 6.13 -18.87 22.87
C GLU A 222 4.79 -18.22 23.28
N ALA A 223 4.77 -17.44 24.35
CA ALA A 223 3.59 -16.67 24.75
C ALA A 223 3.24 -15.58 23.73
N ILE A 224 4.24 -14.79 23.29
CA ILE A 224 4.06 -13.76 22.26
C ILE A 224 3.49 -14.39 20.99
N THR A 225 4.13 -15.44 20.47
CA THR A 225 3.74 -16.07 19.21
C THR A 225 2.37 -16.75 19.28
N ARG A 226 2.01 -17.33 20.43
CA ARG A 226 0.66 -17.86 20.68
C ARG A 226 -0.39 -16.76 20.64
N HIS A 227 -0.14 -15.65 21.34
CA HIS A 227 -1.15 -14.62 21.51
C HIS A 227 -1.19 -13.61 20.36
N VAL A 228 -0.12 -13.41 19.60
CA VAL A 228 -0.12 -12.45 18.48
C VAL A 228 -0.85 -12.99 17.24
N ARG A 229 -0.94 -14.31 17.07
CA ARG A 229 -1.62 -14.95 15.94
C ARG A 229 -3.06 -14.45 15.81
N GLY A 230 -3.40 -13.96 14.62
CA GLY A 230 -4.74 -13.48 14.28
C GLY A 230 -5.06 -12.08 14.81
N ARG A 231 -4.08 -11.38 15.38
CA ARG A 231 -4.20 -9.97 15.76
C ARG A 231 -3.58 -9.09 14.68
N HIS A 232 -4.15 -7.92 14.46
CA HIS A 232 -3.71 -6.97 13.44
C HIS A 232 -2.53 -6.14 13.91
N LEU A 233 -2.44 -5.85 15.21
CA LEU A 233 -1.42 -4.98 15.79
C LEU A 233 -0.66 -5.74 16.89
N PHE A 234 0.67 -5.63 16.88
CA PHE A 234 1.53 -6.10 17.95
C PHE A 234 2.37 -4.95 18.48
N HIS A 235 2.18 -4.60 19.74
CA HIS A 235 3.00 -3.62 20.45
C HIS A 235 3.87 -4.36 21.47
N PHE A 236 5.18 -4.15 21.40
CA PHE A 236 6.12 -4.76 22.32
C PHE A 236 6.88 -3.68 23.07
N VAL A 237 6.98 -3.82 24.39
CA VAL A 237 7.83 -3.00 25.26
C VAL A 237 8.81 -3.91 25.98
N GLY A 238 10.10 -3.57 25.90
CA GLY A 238 11.14 -4.33 26.58
C GLY A 238 12.52 -3.81 26.20
N HIS A 239 13.55 -4.52 26.67
CA HIS A 239 14.92 -4.19 26.27
C HIS A 239 15.29 -4.86 24.97
N GLY A 240 16.07 -4.14 24.17
CA GLY A 240 16.72 -4.65 22.99
C GLY A 240 18.18 -4.21 22.99
N GLN A 241 19.02 -4.99 22.33
CA GLN A 241 20.42 -4.66 22.16
C GLN A 241 20.91 -5.17 20.82
N PHE A 242 21.76 -4.37 20.18
CA PHE A 242 22.54 -4.79 19.03
C PHE A 242 23.94 -5.21 19.47
N ASN A 243 24.37 -6.42 19.07
CA ASN A 243 25.67 -6.96 19.42
C ASN A 243 26.42 -7.46 18.17
N ARG A 244 27.75 -7.27 18.16
CA ARG A 244 28.67 -7.92 17.21
C ARG A 244 29.66 -8.78 17.98
N LYS A 245 30.14 -9.86 17.35
CA LYS A 245 31.18 -10.72 17.92
C LYS A 245 32.56 -10.05 17.90
N ASP A 246 32.81 -9.25 16.86
CA ASP A 246 34.00 -8.43 16.63
C ASP A 246 33.66 -7.34 15.59
N ASP A 247 34.60 -6.42 15.30
CA ASP A 247 34.44 -5.29 14.35
C ASP A 247 34.03 -5.72 12.92
N HIS A 248 34.20 -7.00 12.57
CA HIS A 248 33.93 -7.55 11.24
C HIS A 248 32.81 -8.59 11.23
N GLY A 249 32.42 -9.15 12.37
CA GLY A 249 31.43 -10.22 12.46
C GLY A 249 29.99 -9.75 12.22
N PRO A 250 29.05 -10.69 11.97
CA PRO A 250 27.66 -10.38 11.70
C PRO A 250 27.00 -9.76 12.92
N GLY A 251 26.39 -8.59 12.70
CA GLY A 251 25.53 -7.95 13.68
C GLY A 251 24.28 -8.76 13.97
N ARG A 252 23.89 -8.81 15.24
CA ARG A 252 22.68 -9.49 15.70
C ARG A 252 21.89 -8.57 16.60
N THR A 253 20.61 -8.40 16.31
CA THR A 253 19.67 -7.79 17.25
C THR A 253 19.18 -8.87 18.22
N THR A 254 19.08 -8.49 19.49
CA THR A 254 18.49 -9.31 20.55
C THR A 254 17.36 -8.57 21.24
N LEU A 255 16.35 -9.31 21.68
CA LEU A 255 15.33 -8.86 22.63
C LEU A 255 15.52 -9.57 23.95
N PHE A 256 15.33 -8.85 25.04
CA PHE A 256 15.36 -9.41 26.39
C PHE A 256 13.93 -9.78 26.77
N LEU A 257 13.63 -11.07 26.66
CA LEU A 257 12.35 -11.65 27.02
C LEU A 257 12.43 -12.32 28.39
N GLU A 258 11.30 -12.86 28.81
CA GLU A 258 11.21 -13.67 30.02
C GLU A 258 11.28 -15.15 29.64
N ASN A 259 11.91 -15.96 30.49
CA ASN A 259 11.71 -17.41 30.48
C ASN A 259 10.47 -17.79 31.30
N GLU A 260 10.12 -19.08 31.33
CA GLU A 260 8.95 -19.60 32.08
C GLU A 260 8.98 -19.28 33.58
N ALA A 261 10.16 -19.04 34.17
CA ALA A 261 10.33 -18.64 35.57
C ALA A 261 10.33 -17.10 35.77
N GLY A 262 10.17 -16.30 34.71
CA GLY A 262 10.26 -14.83 34.74
C GLY A 262 11.69 -14.27 34.81
N GLY A 263 12.70 -15.10 34.57
CA GLY A 263 14.10 -14.69 34.43
C GLY A 263 14.46 -14.26 33.01
N LEU A 264 15.60 -13.60 32.86
CA LEU A 264 16.08 -13.14 31.56
C LEU A 264 16.28 -14.31 30.58
N GLN A 265 15.66 -14.17 29.41
CA GLN A 265 15.95 -14.97 28.23
C GLN A 265 16.25 -14.05 27.05
N ILE A 266 17.48 -14.10 26.56
CA ILE A 266 17.88 -13.33 25.38
C ILE A 266 17.46 -14.11 24.14
N LYS A 267 16.63 -13.50 23.28
CA LYS A 267 16.24 -14.04 21.97
C LYS A 267 16.86 -13.24 20.86
N ARG A 268 17.52 -13.91 19.93
CA ARG A 268 18.13 -13.30 18.75
C ARG A 268 17.12 -13.15 17.62
N ASP A 269 17.43 -12.28 16.67
CA ASP A 269 16.63 -12.12 15.45
C ASP A 269 16.45 -13.43 14.65
N ASP A 270 17.47 -14.30 14.59
CA ASP A 270 17.41 -15.63 13.96
C ASP A 270 16.47 -16.62 14.67
N GLU A 271 16.08 -16.34 15.91
CA GLU A 271 15.07 -17.10 16.67
C GLU A 271 13.67 -16.48 16.56
N ILE A 272 13.58 -15.15 16.40
CA ILE A 272 12.30 -14.41 16.40
C ILE A 272 11.65 -14.41 15.01
N VAL A 273 12.43 -14.11 13.97
CA VAL A 273 11.91 -13.89 12.61
C VAL A 273 11.19 -15.12 12.03
N PRO A 274 11.71 -16.36 12.18
CA PRO A 274 11.04 -17.54 11.65
C PRO A 274 9.60 -17.72 12.17
N ASP A 275 9.35 -17.40 13.44
CA ASP A 275 8.03 -17.55 14.03
C ASP A 275 7.00 -16.63 13.37
N PHE A 276 7.36 -15.38 13.08
CA PHE A 276 6.50 -14.43 12.36
C PHE A 276 6.39 -14.76 10.87
N ALA A 277 7.46 -15.26 10.26
CA ALA A 277 7.44 -15.74 8.88
C ALA A 277 6.42 -16.86 8.70
N ALA A 278 6.36 -17.82 9.63
CA ALA A 278 5.42 -18.94 9.61
C ALA A 278 3.94 -18.56 9.82
N MET A 279 3.61 -17.29 10.09
CA MET A 279 2.23 -16.81 10.33
C MET A 279 1.54 -16.25 9.06
N GLU A 280 1.80 -16.76 7.85
CA GLU A 280 1.37 -16.12 6.59
C GLU A 280 -0.06 -15.52 6.58
N ALA A 281 -1.07 -16.28 7.00
CA ALA A 281 -2.47 -15.83 7.03
C ALA A 281 -2.88 -15.06 8.30
N THR A 282 -2.09 -15.15 9.37
CA THR A 282 -2.46 -14.65 10.71
C THR A 282 -1.45 -13.66 11.29
N ARG A 283 -0.52 -13.16 10.46
CA ARG A 283 0.55 -12.25 10.83
C ARG A 283 -0.02 -10.87 11.19
N PRO A 284 0.55 -10.17 12.19
CA PRO A 284 0.18 -8.78 12.42
C PRO A 284 0.51 -7.91 11.22
N HIS A 285 -0.36 -6.92 10.98
CA HIS A 285 -0.18 -5.90 9.96
C HIS A 285 0.80 -4.80 10.40
N LEU A 286 0.85 -4.55 11.71
CA LEU A 286 1.82 -3.65 12.32
C LEU A 286 2.50 -4.32 13.50
N ILE A 287 3.83 -4.26 13.53
CA ILE A 287 4.62 -4.50 14.73
C ILE A 287 5.24 -3.17 15.18
N PHE A 288 5.04 -2.81 16.43
CA PHE A 288 5.61 -1.61 17.05
C PHE A 288 6.53 -2.04 18.18
N LEU A 289 7.85 -1.92 17.97
CA LEU A 289 8.88 -2.33 18.92
C LEU A 289 9.38 -1.12 19.71
N VAL A 290 8.92 -0.98 20.95
CA VAL A 290 9.53 -0.10 21.96
C VAL A 290 10.65 -0.87 22.64
N ALA A 291 11.72 -1.10 21.88
CA ALA A 291 12.94 -1.74 22.36
C ALA A 291 14.14 -1.11 21.66
N CYS A 292 15.14 -0.71 22.44
CA CYS A 292 16.35 -0.05 21.97
C CYS A 292 17.06 -0.89 20.90
N GLU A 293 17.70 -0.20 19.96
CA GLU A 293 18.62 -0.80 18.98
C GLU A 293 18.03 -1.90 18.09
N THR A 294 16.68 -1.97 17.98
CA THR A 294 15.96 -2.91 17.10
C THR A 294 16.04 -2.56 15.61
N ALA A 295 16.54 -1.37 15.29
CA ALA A 295 16.83 -0.89 13.94
C ALA A 295 18.29 -0.39 13.78
N VAL A 296 19.18 -0.63 14.76
CA VAL A 296 20.60 -0.23 14.62
C VAL A 296 21.23 -0.92 13.43
N ARG A 297 21.98 -0.13 12.67
CA ARG A 297 23.00 -0.61 11.74
C ARG A 297 24.23 0.27 11.92
N GLU A 298 25.39 -0.35 12.05
CA GLU A 298 26.64 0.39 12.25
C GLU A 298 27.11 0.98 10.92
N VAL A 299 27.64 2.20 10.95
CA VAL A 299 28.33 2.78 9.80
C VAL A 299 29.73 2.16 9.72
N SER A 300 29.87 1.05 8.98
CA SER A 300 31.18 0.45 8.71
C SER A 300 32.20 1.51 8.27
N LYS A 301 33.47 1.30 8.64
CA LYS A 301 34.54 2.25 8.32
C LYS A 301 34.73 2.41 6.80
N THR A 302 34.36 1.40 6.01
CA THR A 302 34.36 1.42 4.54
C THR A 302 33.12 0.70 3.97
N PRO A 303 32.66 1.02 2.74
CA PRO A 303 31.54 0.35 2.06
C PRO A 303 31.72 -1.16 1.91
N GLU A 304 32.95 -1.62 1.67
CA GLU A 304 33.27 -3.03 1.44
C GLU A 304 33.01 -3.90 2.68
N ALA A 305 33.27 -3.35 3.88
CA ALA A 305 33.01 -4.02 5.15
C ALA A 305 31.52 -4.01 5.57
N ALA A 306 30.67 -3.26 4.87
CA ALA A 306 29.23 -3.26 5.12
C ALA A 306 28.44 -4.21 4.22
N ALA A 307 28.92 -4.44 3.00
CA ALA A 307 28.32 -5.35 2.04
C ALA A 307 28.27 -6.81 2.53
N GLU A 308 29.14 -7.20 3.46
CA GLU A 308 29.20 -8.58 3.97
C GLU A 308 27.98 -8.98 4.83
N HIS A 309 27.26 -8.01 5.41
CA HIS A 309 26.15 -8.28 6.34
C HIS A 309 24.95 -7.38 6.09
N PRO A 310 24.12 -7.67 5.06
CA PRO A 310 23.18 -6.68 4.55
C PRO A 310 21.93 -6.43 5.42
N PHE A 311 21.64 -7.33 6.36
CA PHE A 311 20.47 -7.27 7.23
C PHE A 311 20.86 -7.30 8.71
N VAL A 312 21.00 -6.11 9.30
CA VAL A 312 21.60 -5.95 10.64
C VAL A 312 20.59 -5.64 11.75
N GLY A 313 19.32 -5.35 11.43
CA GLY A 313 18.27 -5.00 12.39
C GLY A 313 17.04 -5.91 12.35
N LEU A 314 16.37 -6.10 13.49
CA LEU A 314 15.13 -6.90 13.61
C LEU A 314 13.98 -6.32 12.76
N GLY A 315 13.81 -4.99 12.75
CA GLY A 315 12.75 -4.31 11.99
C GLY A 315 12.69 -4.67 10.50
N PRO A 316 13.76 -4.43 9.71
CA PRO A 316 13.78 -4.79 8.30
C PRO A 316 13.71 -6.31 8.06
N LYS A 317 14.24 -7.15 8.95
CA LYS A 317 14.11 -8.62 8.85
C LYS A 317 12.65 -9.08 8.98
N LEU A 318 11.89 -8.47 9.88
CA LEU A 318 10.46 -8.75 10.03
C LEU A 318 9.66 -8.32 8.78
N VAL A 319 9.99 -7.17 8.18
CA VAL A 319 9.35 -6.75 6.91
C VAL A 319 9.73 -7.68 5.77
N ALA A 320 10.99 -8.09 5.66
CA ALA A 320 11.45 -9.06 4.67
C ALA A 320 10.78 -10.45 4.84
N ALA A 321 10.48 -10.84 6.08
CA ALA A 321 9.64 -12.01 6.39
C ALA A 321 8.15 -11.79 6.06
N GLY A 322 7.78 -10.60 5.57
CA GLY A 322 6.48 -10.24 5.04
C GLY A 322 5.54 -9.54 6.04
N VAL A 323 6.04 -9.08 7.19
CA VAL A 323 5.26 -8.15 8.05
C VAL A 323 5.02 -6.85 7.26
N PRO A 324 3.80 -6.31 7.19
CA PRO A 324 3.51 -5.18 6.29
C PRO A 324 4.18 -3.88 6.73
N ALA A 325 4.19 -3.59 8.02
CA ALA A 325 4.84 -2.43 8.61
C ALA A 325 5.45 -2.75 9.98
N VAL A 326 6.66 -2.24 10.22
CA VAL A 326 7.37 -2.36 11.49
C VAL A 326 7.93 -1.00 11.91
N VAL A 327 7.53 -0.53 13.09
CA VAL A 327 8.19 0.58 13.78
C VAL A 327 9.22 0.01 14.73
N ALA A 328 10.48 0.42 14.60
CA ALA A 328 11.61 -0.04 15.41
C ALA A 328 12.50 1.13 15.82
N MET A 329 13.39 0.93 16.81
CA MET A 329 14.24 2.00 17.36
C MET A 329 15.68 1.86 16.87
N GLN A 330 16.22 2.86 16.20
CA GLN A 330 17.59 2.84 15.68
C GLN A 330 18.67 3.26 16.68
N ASP A 331 18.28 3.60 17.91
CA ASP A 331 19.16 3.99 19.01
C ASP A 331 18.43 3.79 20.35
N ARG A 332 19.08 4.15 21.45
CA ARG A 332 18.50 4.24 22.79
C ARG A 332 17.57 5.43 22.89
N VAL A 333 16.29 5.15 23.05
CA VAL A 333 15.25 6.18 23.18
C VAL A 333 15.01 6.51 24.67
N PRO A 334 15.00 7.78 25.07
CA PRO A 334 14.53 8.16 26.39
C PRO A 334 13.08 7.69 26.61
N ILE A 335 12.80 7.09 27.77
CA ILE A 335 11.51 6.45 28.03
C ILE A 335 10.33 7.43 27.87
N ASP A 336 10.48 8.66 28.34
CA ASP A 336 9.44 9.69 28.20
C ASP A 336 9.18 10.09 26.74
N THR A 337 10.23 10.10 25.91
CA THR A 337 10.08 10.32 24.46
C THR A 337 9.34 9.16 23.81
N ALA A 338 9.67 7.91 24.14
CA ALA A 338 8.99 6.73 23.62
C ALA A 338 7.50 6.69 24.00
N ARG A 339 7.19 7.10 25.23
CA ARG A 339 5.82 7.21 25.76
C ARG A 339 5.01 8.26 25.01
N GLN A 340 5.53 9.48 24.88
CA GLN A 340 4.87 10.56 24.13
C GLN A 340 4.66 10.21 22.66
N LEU A 341 5.66 9.59 22.03
CA LEU A 341 5.54 9.10 20.66
C LEU A 341 4.44 8.05 20.53
N THR A 342 4.41 7.06 21.43
CA THR A 342 3.43 5.95 21.38
C THR A 342 2.00 6.47 21.50
N GLU A 343 1.77 7.41 22.42
CA GLU A 343 0.46 8.06 22.58
C GLU A 343 0.04 8.81 21.31
N ALA A 344 0.94 9.66 20.79
CA ALA A 344 0.69 10.44 19.58
C ALA A 344 0.45 9.53 18.36
N PHE A 345 1.30 8.51 18.19
CA PHE A 345 1.24 7.59 17.07
C PHE A 345 -0.09 6.85 16.99
N TYR A 346 -0.55 6.21 18.07
CA TYR A 346 -1.80 5.45 18.01
C TYR A 346 -3.02 6.33 17.84
N ARG A 347 -3.02 7.53 18.42
CA ARG A 347 -4.07 8.53 18.18
C ARG A 347 -4.16 8.88 16.69
N ARG A 348 -3.03 9.23 16.06
CA ARG A 348 -2.98 9.58 14.63
C ARG A 348 -3.26 8.41 13.71
N LEU A 349 -2.72 7.24 14.03
CA LEU A 349 -2.93 6.04 13.24
C LEU A 349 -4.42 5.71 13.16
N ALA A 350 -5.17 5.91 14.24
CA ALA A 350 -6.59 5.61 14.24
C ALA A 350 -7.48 6.63 13.53
N GLU A 351 -7.01 7.87 13.32
CA GLU A 351 -7.73 8.89 12.55
C GLU A 351 -7.85 8.49 11.07
N GLY A 352 -6.84 7.81 10.50
CA GLY A 352 -6.75 7.58 9.05
C GLY A 352 -6.30 6.20 8.59
N GLY A 353 -5.73 5.39 9.48
CA GLY A 353 -5.12 4.10 9.17
C GLY A 353 -3.85 4.18 8.35
N VAL A 354 -3.24 5.36 8.24
CA VAL A 354 -2.04 5.58 7.42
C VAL A 354 -0.81 5.66 8.32
N VAL A 355 0.04 4.63 8.28
CA VAL A 355 1.09 4.39 9.28
C VAL A 355 2.26 5.35 9.20
N ASP A 356 2.70 5.67 8.00
CA ASP A 356 3.81 6.59 7.76
C ASP A 356 3.43 8.04 8.11
N LEU A 357 2.21 8.44 7.76
CA LEU A 357 1.62 9.71 8.20
C LEU A 357 1.54 9.79 9.73
N ALA A 358 1.01 8.75 10.37
CA ALA A 358 0.86 8.69 11.81
C ALA A 358 2.21 8.82 12.53
N LEU A 359 3.26 8.14 12.04
CA LEU A 359 4.58 8.25 12.62
C LEU A 359 5.19 9.64 12.38
N ASN A 360 5.04 10.22 11.19
CA ASN A 360 5.50 11.58 10.91
C ASN A 360 4.88 12.61 11.86
N GLN A 361 3.55 12.54 12.05
CA GLN A 361 2.82 13.44 12.95
C GLN A 361 3.19 13.20 14.42
N ALA A 362 3.46 11.96 14.81
CA ALA A 362 3.97 11.65 16.14
C ALA A 362 5.37 12.24 16.36
N ARG A 363 6.27 12.12 15.37
CA ARG A 363 7.61 12.75 15.42
C ARG A 363 7.52 14.27 15.49
N LEU A 364 6.59 14.89 14.75
CA LEU A 364 6.34 16.33 14.84
C LEU A 364 5.97 16.76 16.27
N GLN A 365 5.12 15.99 16.95
CA GLN A 365 4.68 16.31 18.31
C GLN A 365 5.82 16.29 19.34
N ILE A 366 6.81 15.42 19.15
CA ILE A 366 7.98 15.31 20.03
C ILE A 366 9.23 16.03 19.49
N HIS A 367 9.10 16.74 18.38
CA HIS A 367 10.23 17.36 17.69
C HIS A 367 10.84 18.47 18.54
N ASP A 368 12.16 18.42 18.68
CA ASP A 368 12.97 19.43 19.33
C ASP A 368 14.20 19.67 18.44
N GLN A 369 14.42 20.94 18.07
CA GLN A 369 15.52 21.34 17.18
C GLN A 369 16.91 21.01 17.75
N LYS A 370 17.04 20.86 19.07
CA LYS A 370 18.30 20.59 19.76
C LYS A 370 18.51 19.12 20.09
N ARG A 371 17.47 18.29 19.96
CA ARG A 371 17.55 16.85 20.26
C ARG A 371 17.41 16.02 18.99
N THR A 372 17.81 14.77 19.10
CA THR A 372 17.73 13.82 17.97
C THR A 372 16.76 12.66 18.23
N ASP A 373 16.18 12.62 19.43
CA ASP A 373 15.36 11.51 19.92
C ASP A 373 14.13 11.25 19.05
N TRP A 374 13.58 12.31 18.44
CA TRP A 374 12.44 12.22 17.52
C TRP A 374 12.76 11.44 16.23
N ALA A 375 14.03 11.33 15.86
CA ALA A 375 14.47 10.57 14.69
C ALA A 375 14.75 9.10 15.02
N ILE A 376 14.79 8.70 16.29
CA ILE A 376 15.10 7.31 16.70
C ILE A 376 14.08 6.28 16.19
N PRO A 377 12.77 6.53 16.24
CA PRO A 377 11.78 5.59 15.71
C PRO A 377 11.87 5.58 14.19
N VAL A 378 12.05 4.41 13.58
CA VAL A 378 12.14 4.17 12.15
C VAL A 378 10.98 3.30 11.71
N LEU A 379 10.35 3.65 10.60
CA LEU A 379 9.31 2.83 9.96
C LEU A 379 9.92 2.12 8.76
N PHE A 380 9.93 0.79 8.82
CA PHE A 380 10.12 -0.09 7.67
C PHE A 380 8.76 -0.57 7.21
N MET A 381 8.45 -0.48 5.93
CA MET A 381 7.19 -1.01 5.40
C MET A 381 7.30 -1.46 3.96
N ARG A 382 6.35 -2.29 3.54
CA ARG A 382 6.15 -2.70 2.15
C ARG A 382 4.79 -2.28 1.60
N LEU A 383 4.19 -1.29 2.25
CA LEU A 383 2.90 -0.70 1.88
C LEU A 383 3.14 0.55 1.05
N ARG A 384 2.65 0.60 -0.19
CA ARG A 384 2.85 1.77 -1.06
C ARG A 384 2.08 2.98 -0.54
N THR A 385 0.84 2.75 -0.13
CA THR A 385 -0.06 3.81 0.35
C THR A 385 0.06 4.06 1.86
N GLY A 386 0.90 3.30 2.57
CA GLY A 386 0.98 3.31 4.03
C GLY A 386 -0.32 2.92 4.75
N LYS A 387 -1.36 2.49 4.02
CA LYS A 387 -2.70 2.22 4.57
C LYS A 387 -2.71 0.85 5.24
N LEU A 388 -2.72 0.83 6.57
CA LEU A 388 -2.85 -0.38 7.38
C LEU A 388 -4.30 -0.84 7.54
N PHE A 389 -5.23 0.10 7.64
CA PHE A 389 -6.64 -0.21 7.85
C PHE A 389 -7.55 0.85 7.27
N LEU A 390 -8.76 0.43 6.91
CA LEU A 390 -9.80 1.34 6.43
C LEU A 390 -10.46 2.06 7.60
N LYS A 391 -10.88 3.31 7.37
CA LYS A 391 -11.81 3.98 8.27
C LYS A 391 -13.13 3.23 8.30
N VAL A 392 -13.89 3.40 9.38
CA VAL A 392 -15.27 2.90 9.43
C VAL A 392 -16.06 3.53 8.28
N GLY A 393 -16.67 2.67 7.45
CA GLY A 393 -17.43 3.10 6.28
C GLY A 393 -16.60 3.44 5.04
N GLU A 394 -15.28 3.32 5.10
CA GLU A 394 -14.41 3.41 3.91
C GLU A 394 -14.35 2.03 3.23
N THR A 395 -14.73 1.98 1.95
CA THR A 395 -14.57 0.79 1.11
C THR A 395 -13.16 0.74 0.52
N PRO A 396 -12.57 -0.44 0.27
CA PRO A 396 -11.30 -0.54 -0.43
C PRO A 396 -11.36 0.20 -1.77
N GLU A 397 -10.39 1.07 -2.05
CA GLU A 397 -10.25 1.67 -3.37
C GLU A 397 -9.95 0.56 -4.40
N GLY A 398 -10.84 0.42 -5.40
CA GLY A 398 -10.73 -0.60 -6.46
C GLY A 398 -11.80 -1.69 -6.44
N GLU A 399 -12.60 -1.82 -5.37
CA GLU A 399 -13.88 -2.52 -5.41
C GLU A 399 -14.99 -1.50 -5.59
N ALA A 400 -15.34 -1.20 -6.84
CA ALA A 400 -16.72 -0.78 -7.08
C ALA A 400 -17.62 -1.85 -6.44
N PRO A 401 -18.69 -1.50 -5.71
CA PRO A 401 -19.64 -2.49 -5.27
C PRO A 401 -20.01 -3.29 -6.52
N THR A 402 -19.71 -4.58 -6.50
CA THR A 402 -20.27 -5.47 -7.52
C THR A 402 -21.75 -5.44 -7.21
N VAL A 403 -22.48 -4.53 -7.87
CA VAL A 403 -23.91 -4.67 -7.96
C VAL A 403 -24.07 -5.97 -8.72
N VAL A 404 -24.26 -7.05 -7.98
CA VAL A 404 -24.78 -8.28 -8.54
C VAL A 404 -26.17 -7.88 -8.98
N ASN A 405 -26.29 -7.45 -10.24
CA ASN A 405 -27.56 -7.37 -10.92
C ASN A 405 -28.06 -8.82 -11.01
N GLN A 406 -28.64 -9.33 -9.92
CA GLN A 406 -29.57 -10.43 -10.02
C GLN A 406 -30.75 -9.86 -10.79
N THR A 407 -30.66 -9.99 -12.11
CA THR A 407 -31.81 -9.83 -12.98
C THR A 407 -32.73 -10.99 -12.64
N THR A 408 -33.68 -10.78 -11.73
CA THR A 408 -34.84 -11.66 -11.64
C THR A 408 -35.67 -11.39 -12.88
N ILE A 409 -35.47 -12.21 -13.91
CA ILE A 409 -36.38 -12.26 -15.05
C ILE A 409 -37.70 -12.81 -14.52
N ILE A 410 -38.66 -11.93 -14.26
CA ILE A 410 -40.05 -12.36 -14.09
C ILE A 410 -40.56 -12.66 -15.50
N GLN A 411 -40.48 -13.92 -15.93
CA GLN A 411 -41.26 -14.39 -17.07
C GLN A 411 -42.72 -14.49 -16.63
N GLY A 412 -43.54 -13.54 -17.08
CA GLY A 412 -44.99 -13.59 -16.94
C GLY A 412 -45.63 -12.77 -18.04
N ASP A 413 -46.54 -13.38 -18.80
CA ASP A 413 -47.33 -12.71 -19.82
C ASP A 413 -48.20 -11.63 -19.17
N PHE A 414 -47.98 -10.37 -19.56
CA PHE A 414 -48.74 -9.24 -19.05
C PHE A 414 -50.03 -9.05 -19.87
N VAL A 415 -51.17 -9.34 -19.26
CA VAL A 415 -52.51 -8.97 -19.76
C VAL A 415 -53.12 -7.97 -18.78
N GLY A 416 -53.51 -6.81 -19.31
CA GLY A 416 -53.78 -5.62 -18.52
C GLY A 416 -55.11 -5.55 -17.77
N ARG A 417 -55.26 -4.39 -17.11
CA ARG A 417 -56.35 -3.88 -16.26
C ARG A 417 -56.38 -4.44 -14.84
N ASP A 418 -55.46 -3.96 -14.01
CA ASP A 418 -55.82 -3.27 -12.77
C ASP A 418 -54.58 -2.67 -12.08
N LYS A 419 -54.80 -1.63 -11.27
CA LYS A 419 -53.76 -0.96 -10.49
C LYS A 419 -53.03 -1.97 -9.60
N ILE A 420 -51.73 -2.12 -9.80
CA ILE A 420 -50.86 -2.79 -8.83
C ILE A 420 -50.11 -1.72 -8.05
N THR A 421 -50.51 -1.54 -6.79
CA THR A 421 -49.69 -0.96 -5.74
C THR A 421 -48.84 -2.09 -5.18
N GLN A 422 -47.63 -2.29 -5.69
CA GLN A 422 -46.66 -3.22 -5.10
C GLN A 422 -45.38 -2.45 -4.78
N THR A 423 -45.30 -2.00 -3.54
CA THR A 423 -44.09 -1.38 -2.98
C THR A 423 -43.13 -2.50 -2.61
N ASN A 424 -42.22 -2.87 -3.50
CA ASN A 424 -41.04 -3.63 -3.09
C ASN A 424 -40.07 -2.65 -2.43
N GLN A 425 -39.93 -2.74 -1.10
CA GLN A 425 -38.86 -2.05 -0.38
C GLN A 425 -37.52 -2.65 -0.80
N ILE A 426 -36.80 -1.94 -1.68
CA ILE A 426 -35.38 -2.20 -1.93
C ILE A 426 -34.62 -1.40 -0.87
N ASN A 427 -33.93 -2.10 0.02
CA ASN A 427 -33.13 -1.48 1.07
C ASN A 427 -31.80 -0.99 0.46
N THR A 428 -31.80 0.21 -0.10
CA THR A 428 -30.59 0.90 -0.55
C THR A 428 -29.96 1.58 0.66
N GLY A 429 -28.89 1.00 1.20
CA GLY A 429 -28.20 1.47 2.41
C GLY A 429 -27.84 2.96 2.40
N GLY A 430 -28.76 3.81 2.85
CA GLY A 430 -28.52 5.17 3.30
C GLY A 430 -28.75 6.32 2.32
N ALA A 431 -29.21 6.10 1.08
CA ALA A 431 -29.58 7.19 0.17
C ALA A 431 -31.04 7.05 -0.31
N PRO A 432 -31.89 8.08 -0.18
CA PRO A 432 -33.23 8.04 -0.76
C PRO A 432 -33.14 8.14 -2.28
N VAL A 433 -33.75 7.18 -2.98
CA VAL A 433 -33.94 7.25 -4.43
C VAL A 433 -35.36 7.74 -4.68
N ASP A 434 -35.50 8.93 -5.25
CA ASP A 434 -36.81 9.45 -5.68
C ASP A 434 -37.24 8.77 -6.97
N ILE A 435 -38.30 7.95 -6.88
CA ILE A 435 -38.97 7.38 -8.05
C ILE A 435 -40.24 8.20 -8.30
N SER A 436 -40.18 9.15 -9.24
CA SER A 436 -41.37 9.87 -9.71
C SER A 436 -41.95 9.18 -10.94
N ILE A 437 -43.17 8.66 -10.82
CA ILE A 437 -43.97 8.20 -11.96
C ILE A 437 -44.81 9.38 -12.45
N GLY A 438 -44.30 10.12 -13.44
CA GLY A 438 -45.03 11.22 -14.07
C GLY A 438 -45.99 10.72 -15.14
N GLY A 439 -47.30 10.72 -14.86
CA GLY A 439 -48.34 10.55 -15.88
C GLY A 439 -48.41 11.79 -16.78
N GLY A 440 -48.00 11.66 -18.04
CA GLY A 440 -48.06 12.75 -19.02
C GLY A 440 -49.50 13.15 -19.33
N ARG A 441 -49.85 14.41 -19.05
CA ARG A 441 -51.11 15.05 -19.48
C ARG A 441 -50.91 15.56 -20.91
N GLN A 442 -51.67 15.03 -21.87
CA GLN A 442 -51.73 15.53 -23.26
C GLN A 442 -52.05 17.03 -23.27
N GLN A 443 -51.21 17.83 -23.94
CA GLN A 443 -51.56 19.19 -24.33
C GLN A 443 -52.36 19.13 -25.65
N THR A 444 -53.53 19.77 -25.65
CA THR A 444 -54.42 19.96 -26.80
C THR A 444 -53.84 20.96 -27.81
N PRO A 445 -53.91 20.74 -29.13
CA PRO A 445 -53.56 21.74 -30.14
C PRO A 445 -54.76 22.68 -30.46
N PRO A 446 -54.53 23.89 -31.00
CA PRO A 446 -55.59 24.87 -31.30
C PRO A 446 -56.33 24.53 -32.63
N PRO A 447 -57.51 25.14 -32.88
CA PRO A 447 -58.43 24.69 -33.91
C PRO A 447 -58.12 25.31 -35.29
N GLY A 448 -58.17 24.50 -36.35
CA GLY A 448 -58.07 24.95 -37.74
C GLY A 448 -58.31 23.80 -38.72
N GLY A 449 -59.27 23.97 -39.64
CA GLY A 449 -59.92 22.89 -40.37
C GLY A 449 -59.12 22.17 -41.46
N GLY A 450 -59.54 20.94 -41.74
CA GLY A 450 -59.07 20.14 -42.89
C GLY A 450 -59.39 18.65 -42.69
N ARG A 451 -60.17 18.05 -43.59
CA ARG A 451 -60.75 16.70 -43.47
C ARG A 451 -59.87 15.65 -44.19
N THR A 452 -59.88 14.41 -43.69
CA THR A 452 -59.43 13.12 -44.30
C THR A 452 -57.92 12.80 -44.21
N THR A 453 -57.40 11.58 -43.96
CA THR A 453 -57.89 10.18 -43.87
C THR A 453 -57.04 9.38 -42.86
N ALA A 454 -57.60 8.28 -42.34
CA ALA A 454 -56.95 7.31 -41.45
C ALA A 454 -55.74 6.59 -42.07
N GLY A 455 -54.74 6.31 -41.23
CA GLY A 455 -53.64 5.37 -41.46
C GLY A 455 -52.99 5.03 -40.13
N GLY A 456 -53.18 3.79 -39.66
CA GLY A 456 -52.78 3.33 -38.34
C GLY A 456 -51.27 3.25 -38.14
N GLY A 457 -50.86 3.29 -36.87
CA GLY A 457 -49.48 3.10 -36.45
C GLY A 457 -49.31 3.53 -35.00
N ASP A 458 -49.73 2.66 -34.08
CA ASP A 458 -49.37 2.75 -32.66
C ASP A 458 -47.85 2.71 -32.50
N GLY A 459 -47.32 3.70 -31.79
CA GLY A 459 -45.89 3.84 -31.51
C GLY A 459 -45.63 4.99 -30.55
N GLY A 460 -46.33 5.01 -29.42
CA GLY A 460 -46.03 5.94 -28.34
C GLY A 460 -44.66 5.64 -27.75
N GLY A 461 -43.64 6.36 -28.21
CA GLY A 461 -42.30 6.30 -27.64
C GLY A 461 -42.28 6.91 -26.23
N VAL A 462 -41.75 6.16 -25.27
CA VAL A 462 -41.41 6.67 -23.94
C VAL A 462 -40.07 7.38 -24.03
N VAL A 463 -40.02 8.68 -23.73
CA VAL A 463 -38.77 9.42 -23.61
C VAL A 463 -38.25 9.27 -22.18
N PHE A 464 -37.11 8.61 -22.02
CA PHE A 464 -36.37 8.58 -20.76
C PHE A 464 -35.44 9.79 -20.70
N ASN A 465 -35.63 10.66 -19.71
CA ASN A 465 -34.59 11.61 -19.33
C ASN A 465 -33.79 10.98 -18.19
N VAL A 466 -32.57 10.54 -18.48
CA VAL A 466 -31.66 9.98 -17.49
C VAL A 466 -30.45 10.89 -17.35
N LYS A 467 -30.15 11.29 -16.12
CA LYS A 467 -28.83 11.82 -15.75
C LYS A 467 -28.03 10.64 -15.19
N GLY A 468 -27.28 9.96 -16.05
CA GLY A 468 -26.46 8.79 -15.75
C GLY A 468 -26.48 7.74 -16.87
N ASP A 469 -25.48 6.86 -16.90
CA ASP A 469 -25.31 5.84 -17.94
C ASP A 469 -26.42 4.78 -17.88
N VAL A 470 -27.03 4.51 -19.04
CA VAL A 470 -28.01 3.45 -19.25
C VAL A 470 -27.61 2.63 -20.47
N SER A 471 -27.55 1.30 -20.34
CA SER A 471 -27.52 0.39 -21.48
C SER A 471 -28.92 -0.22 -21.67
N VAL A 472 -29.44 -0.13 -22.89
CA VAL A 472 -30.72 -0.75 -23.28
C VAL A 472 -30.38 -2.01 -24.08
N GLY A 473 -30.69 -3.17 -23.52
CA GLY A 473 -30.51 -4.47 -24.20
C GLY A 473 -31.76 -4.83 -25.01
N GLY A 474 -31.70 -4.70 -26.33
CA GLY A 474 -32.71 -5.20 -27.27
C GLY A 474 -32.35 -4.83 -28.72
N HIS A 475 -32.54 -5.77 -29.66
CA HIS A 475 -32.25 -5.56 -31.08
C HIS A 475 -33.05 -4.39 -31.67
N VAL A 476 -32.36 -3.37 -32.15
CA VAL A 476 -32.90 -2.32 -33.01
C VAL A 476 -32.38 -2.56 -34.42
N ALA A 477 -33.25 -2.96 -35.35
CA ALA A 477 -32.96 -2.99 -36.77
C ALA A 477 -33.46 -1.69 -37.40
N GLY A 478 -32.55 -0.85 -37.90
CA GLY A 478 -32.86 0.39 -38.61
C GLY A 478 -31.61 1.02 -39.22
N ARG A 479 -31.71 1.45 -40.49
CA ARG A 479 -30.67 2.15 -41.26
C ARG A 479 -30.58 3.61 -40.83
N ASP A 480 -29.36 4.15 -40.96
CA ASP A 480 -28.94 5.55 -40.85
C ASP A 480 -28.70 6.11 -39.43
N ILE A 481 -27.43 6.07 -39.00
CA ILE A 481 -26.83 7.13 -38.16
C ILE A 481 -25.40 7.39 -38.66
N THR A 482 -25.18 8.61 -39.15
CA THR A 482 -23.88 9.17 -39.56
C THR A 482 -23.22 9.94 -38.42
N GLY A 483 -21.94 9.67 -38.16
CA GLY A 483 -20.90 10.69 -37.91
C GLY A 483 -20.85 11.46 -36.57
N GLU A 484 -19.78 11.14 -35.82
CA GLU A 484 -18.90 12.01 -35.02
C GLU A 484 -19.33 12.60 -33.65
N GLY A 485 -18.60 12.13 -32.63
CA GLY A 485 -18.51 12.72 -31.29
C GLY A 485 -17.61 11.87 -30.39
N ARG A 486 -16.29 12.07 -30.48
CA ARG A 486 -15.31 11.41 -29.58
C ARG A 486 -15.37 12.10 -28.22
N ALA A 487 -16.00 11.46 -27.25
CA ALA A 487 -15.81 11.74 -25.83
C ALA A 487 -14.81 10.72 -25.27
N GLU A 488 -13.73 11.19 -24.64
CA GLU A 488 -12.77 10.33 -23.93
C GLU A 488 -13.41 9.80 -22.64
N GLY A 489 -14.04 8.63 -22.73
CA GLY A 489 -14.50 7.82 -21.58
C GLY A 489 -13.46 6.77 -21.15
N GLU A 490 -13.72 6.09 -20.02
CA GLU A 490 -12.87 5.03 -19.43
C GLU A 490 -12.41 3.94 -20.40
N ASP A 491 -13.11 3.74 -21.52
CA ASP A 491 -12.73 2.83 -22.60
C ASP A 491 -11.36 3.16 -23.21
N GLY A 492 -10.95 4.43 -23.27
CA GLY A 492 -9.65 4.82 -23.81
C GLY A 492 -8.46 4.29 -22.99
N LYS A 493 -8.61 4.19 -21.67
CA LYS A 493 -7.56 3.66 -20.77
C LYS A 493 -7.49 2.13 -20.78
N ARG A 494 -8.59 1.45 -21.15
CA ARG A 494 -8.66 -0.02 -21.24
C ARG A 494 -7.77 -0.57 -22.35
N TRP A 495 -7.66 0.14 -23.47
CA TRP A 495 -6.91 -0.31 -24.64
C TRP A 495 -5.39 -0.09 -24.51
N VAL A 496 -4.93 0.87 -23.68
CA VAL A 496 -3.50 1.18 -23.53
C VAL A 496 -2.68 -0.03 -23.08
N VAL A 497 -3.18 -0.81 -22.10
CA VAL A 497 -2.45 -1.99 -21.59
C VAL A 497 -2.46 -3.12 -22.61
N LEU A 498 -3.57 -3.33 -23.34
CA LEU A 498 -3.62 -4.33 -24.40
C LEU A 498 -2.71 -3.94 -25.57
N GLU A 499 -2.69 -2.68 -25.96
CA GLU A 499 -1.84 -2.16 -27.03
C GLU A 499 -0.35 -2.34 -26.69
N GLN A 500 0.09 -2.01 -25.48
CA GLN A 500 1.46 -2.28 -25.01
C GLN A 500 1.83 -3.78 -25.04
N ARG A 501 0.86 -4.67 -24.76
CA ARG A 501 1.09 -6.12 -24.79
C ARG A 501 1.14 -6.67 -26.22
N ILE A 502 0.29 -6.16 -27.09
CA ILE A 502 0.29 -6.48 -28.52
C ILE A 502 1.57 -5.95 -29.18
N GLU A 503 2.04 -4.75 -28.81
CA GLU A 503 3.32 -4.19 -29.27
C GLU A 503 4.49 -5.10 -28.91
N LYS A 504 4.54 -5.61 -27.66
CA LYS A 504 5.54 -6.61 -27.26
C LYS A 504 5.44 -7.93 -28.04
N ALA A 505 4.24 -8.33 -28.46
CA ALA A 505 4.06 -9.48 -29.34
C ALA A 505 4.62 -9.19 -30.76
N TYR A 506 4.44 -7.97 -31.28
CA TYR A 506 5.06 -7.53 -32.54
C TYR A 506 6.59 -7.49 -32.44
N GLU A 507 7.17 -7.01 -31.34
CA GLU A 507 8.61 -7.08 -31.09
C GLU A 507 9.13 -8.51 -31.16
N THR A 508 8.40 -9.45 -30.55
CA THR A 508 8.72 -10.89 -30.59
C THR A 508 8.70 -11.39 -32.04
N ILE A 509 7.65 -11.09 -32.81
CA ILE A 509 7.52 -11.46 -34.23
C ILE A 509 8.71 -10.90 -35.05
N ASN A 510 9.10 -9.65 -34.80
CA ASN A 510 10.18 -9.00 -35.54
C ASN A 510 11.56 -9.63 -35.24
N ALA A 511 11.77 -10.07 -34.00
CA ALA A 511 13.00 -10.70 -33.53
C ALA A 511 13.19 -12.16 -34.03
N LEU A 512 12.15 -12.80 -34.56
CA LEU A 512 12.26 -14.17 -35.07
C LEU A 512 13.22 -14.26 -36.27
N GLY A 513 13.98 -15.35 -36.36
CA GLY A 513 14.86 -15.66 -37.50
C GLY A 513 14.12 -16.14 -38.75
N LEU A 514 12.94 -15.59 -39.05
CA LEU A 514 12.08 -15.96 -40.19
C LEU A 514 12.35 -15.07 -41.41
N GLY A 515 11.99 -15.56 -42.60
CA GLY A 515 12.02 -14.77 -43.83
C GLY A 515 10.99 -13.64 -43.82
N ASP A 516 11.22 -12.59 -44.61
CA ASP A 516 10.36 -11.38 -44.60
C ASP A 516 8.90 -11.69 -44.96
N GLY A 517 8.65 -12.64 -45.87
CA GLY A 517 7.29 -13.08 -46.21
C GLY A 517 6.54 -13.70 -45.02
N ASP A 518 7.18 -14.60 -44.27
CA ASP A 518 6.57 -15.23 -43.08
C ASP A 518 6.34 -14.19 -41.97
N LYS A 519 7.22 -13.19 -41.85
CA LYS A 519 7.04 -12.08 -40.90
C LYS A 519 5.86 -11.18 -41.30
N ASP A 520 5.70 -10.90 -42.58
CA ASP A 520 4.58 -10.10 -43.08
C ASP A 520 3.24 -10.83 -42.89
N ASP A 521 3.19 -12.14 -43.13
CA ASP A 521 2.02 -12.97 -42.84
C ASP A 521 1.67 -12.97 -41.34
N LEU A 522 2.68 -13.10 -40.46
CA LEU A 522 2.48 -13.01 -39.01
C LEU A 522 1.97 -11.64 -38.55
N ARG A 523 2.46 -10.54 -39.15
CA ARG A 523 1.96 -9.19 -38.86
C ARG A 523 0.51 -9.01 -39.32
N GLY A 524 0.15 -9.55 -40.50
CA GLY A 524 -1.22 -9.54 -40.99
C GLY A 524 -2.19 -10.30 -40.06
N LEU A 525 -1.78 -11.47 -39.57
CA LEU A 525 -2.57 -12.26 -38.60
C LEU A 525 -2.70 -11.54 -37.25
N ALA A 526 -1.63 -10.89 -36.77
CA ALA A 526 -1.64 -10.08 -35.56
C ALA A 526 -2.60 -8.88 -35.66
N ALA A 527 -2.59 -8.16 -36.79
CA ALA A 527 -3.49 -7.03 -37.02
C ALA A 527 -4.97 -7.45 -37.09
N ASN A 528 -5.25 -8.62 -37.68
CA ASN A 528 -6.59 -9.21 -37.69
C ASN A 528 -7.06 -9.57 -36.27
N LEU A 529 -6.17 -10.12 -35.43
CA LEU A 529 -6.48 -10.42 -34.03
C LEU A 529 -6.74 -9.16 -33.23
N GLU A 530 -5.92 -8.12 -33.38
CA GLU A 530 -6.11 -6.84 -32.71
C GLU A 530 -7.48 -6.22 -33.06
N THR A 531 -7.83 -6.21 -34.35
CA THR A 531 -9.13 -5.71 -34.83
C THR A 531 -10.30 -6.47 -34.21
N GLU A 532 -10.16 -7.78 -34.07
CA GLU A 532 -11.24 -8.64 -33.57
C GLU A 532 -11.37 -8.56 -32.04
N VAL A 533 -10.25 -8.44 -31.33
CA VAL A 533 -10.24 -8.22 -29.87
C VAL A 533 -10.78 -6.84 -29.51
N LYS A 534 -10.55 -5.82 -30.36
CA LYS A 534 -11.11 -4.46 -30.20
C LYS A 534 -12.64 -4.42 -30.22
N LYS A 535 -13.32 -5.48 -30.68
CA LYS A 535 -14.80 -5.59 -30.62
C LYS A 535 -15.34 -6.05 -29.26
N GLY A 536 -14.46 -6.41 -28.30
CA GLY A 536 -14.88 -6.81 -26.96
C GLY A 536 -15.80 -8.04 -26.96
N GLU A 537 -16.92 -7.96 -26.26
CA GLU A 537 -17.91 -9.05 -26.17
C GLU A 537 -18.53 -9.44 -27.53
N ALA A 538 -18.44 -8.56 -28.55
CA ALA A 538 -18.92 -8.84 -29.90
C ALA A 538 -17.87 -9.54 -30.80
N ALA A 539 -16.71 -9.92 -30.26
CA ALA A 539 -15.66 -10.58 -31.02
C ALA A 539 -16.08 -11.97 -31.53
N ASP A 540 -15.75 -12.27 -32.79
CA ASP A 540 -15.96 -13.60 -33.35
C ASP A 540 -14.84 -14.55 -32.88
N LEU A 541 -15.16 -15.38 -31.88
CA LEU A 541 -14.21 -16.33 -31.28
C LEU A 541 -13.62 -17.32 -32.29
N ARG A 542 -14.36 -17.65 -33.36
CA ARG A 542 -13.84 -18.54 -34.42
C ARG A 542 -12.75 -17.85 -35.24
N ARG A 543 -12.85 -16.53 -35.44
CA ARG A 543 -11.80 -15.73 -36.07
C ARG A 543 -10.57 -15.62 -35.19
N VAL A 544 -10.75 -15.44 -33.88
CA VAL A 544 -9.63 -15.42 -32.93
C VAL A 544 -8.88 -16.76 -32.95
N GLU A 545 -9.59 -17.88 -32.82
CA GLU A 545 -8.99 -19.23 -32.84
C GLU A 545 -8.29 -19.54 -34.16
N ARG A 546 -8.92 -19.18 -35.29
CA ARG A 546 -8.32 -19.39 -36.62
C ARG A 546 -7.04 -18.58 -36.82
N ASN A 547 -7.01 -17.30 -36.43
CA ASN A 547 -5.80 -16.50 -36.59
C ASN A 547 -4.66 -17.00 -35.71
N LEU A 548 -4.92 -17.38 -34.45
CA LEU A 548 -3.91 -17.99 -33.58
C LEU A 548 -3.42 -19.35 -34.10
N THR A 549 -4.31 -20.14 -34.72
CA THR A 549 -3.95 -21.42 -35.38
C THR A 549 -3.04 -21.20 -36.58
N ASN A 550 -3.37 -20.23 -37.43
CA ASN A 550 -2.55 -19.88 -38.59
C ASN A 550 -1.20 -19.29 -38.16
N MET A 551 -1.17 -18.46 -37.11
CA MET A 551 0.08 -17.98 -36.53
C MET A 551 0.94 -19.14 -36.03
N LYS A 552 0.34 -20.13 -35.35
CA LYS A 552 1.06 -21.29 -34.81
C LYS A 552 1.68 -22.16 -35.90
N ALA A 553 1.03 -22.22 -37.06
CA ALA A 553 1.54 -22.94 -38.24
C ALA A 553 2.82 -22.29 -38.81
N ILE A 554 2.95 -20.97 -38.72
CA ILE A 554 4.15 -20.23 -39.15
C ILE A 554 5.20 -20.22 -38.03
N SER A 555 4.80 -19.84 -36.81
CA SER A 555 5.65 -19.84 -35.62
C SER A 555 4.84 -20.07 -34.35
N THR A 556 5.14 -21.18 -33.67
CA THR A 556 4.55 -21.48 -32.36
C THR A 556 4.93 -20.41 -31.33
N GLU A 557 6.12 -19.81 -31.44
CA GLU A 557 6.57 -18.74 -30.57
C GLU A 557 5.75 -17.45 -30.77
N ALA A 558 5.47 -17.08 -32.02
CA ALA A 558 4.63 -15.93 -32.35
C ALA A 558 3.18 -16.11 -31.83
N ALA A 559 2.60 -17.30 -32.03
CA ALA A 559 1.27 -17.61 -31.53
C ALA A 559 1.20 -17.57 -30.00
N ALA A 560 2.20 -18.12 -29.31
CA ALA A 560 2.28 -18.08 -27.85
C ALA A 560 2.49 -16.65 -27.32
N ALA A 561 3.28 -15.81 -28.00
CA ALA A 561 3.45 -14.41 -27.64
C ALA A 561 2.14 -13.63 -27.73
N MET A 562 1.39 -13.83 -28.82
CA MET A 562 0.07 -13.22 -29.00
C MET A 562 -0.95 -13.75 -27.97
N ALA A 563 -0.99 -15.07 -27.73
CA ALA A 563 -1.84 -15.66 -26.72
C ALA A 563 -1.56 -15.09 -25.32
N ARG A 564 -0.27 -14.93 -24.93
CA ARG A 564 0.12 -14.32 -23.65
C ARG A 564 -0.37 -12.87 -23.52
N ALA A 565 -0.32 -12.10 -24.61
CA ALA A 565 -0.84 -10.73 -24.64
C ALA A 565 -2.35 -10.72 -24.37
N LEU A 566 -3.10 -11.65 -24.99
CA LEU A 566 -4.56 -11.74 -24.84
C LEU A 566 -5.02 -12.29 -23.48
N THR A 567 -4.23 -13.16 -22.84
CA THR A 567 -4.57 -13.74 -21.52
C THR A 567 -4.09 -12.92 -20.33
N HIS A 568 -3.42 -11.79 -20.57
CA HIS A 568 -2.87 -10.99 -19.49
C HIS A 568 -3.99 -10.33 -18.68
N VAL A 569 -4.01 -10.55 -17.36
CA VAL A 569 -5.10 -10.10 -16.46
C VAL A 569 -5.35 -8.59 -16.55
N ALA A 570 -4.28 -7.79 -16.69
CA ALA A 570 -4.41 -6.34 -16.83
C ALA A 570 -4.94 -5.86 -18.20
N ALA A 571 -4.98 -6.73 -19.22
CA ALA A 571 -5.48 -6.37 -20.55
C ALA A 571 -7.02 -6.34 -20.62
N ARG A 572 -7.73 -6.83 -19.59
CA ARG A 572 -9.21 -6.84 -19.47
C ARG A 572 -9.91 -7.33 -20.76
N VAL A 573 -9.29 -8.29 -21.45
CA VAL A 573 -9.85 -8.98 -22.62
C VAL A 573 -11.00 -9.89 -22.14
N PRO A 574 -12.16 -9.95 -22.83
CA PRO A 574 -13.26 -10.82 -22.46
C PRO A 574 -12.84 -12.27 -22.18
N ASP A 575 -13.39 -12.88 -21.14
CA ASP A 575 -13.01 -14.23 -20.68
C ASP A 575 -13.16 -15.29 -21.79
N ALA A 576 -14.14 -15.12 -22.69
CA ALA A 576 -14.33 -16.01 -23.83
C ALA A 576 -13.15 -15.97 -24.82
N ILE A 577 -12.57 -14.78 -25.06
CA ILE A 577 -11.37 -14.62 -25.89
C ILE A 577 -10.15 -15.18 -25.16
N GLN A 578 -10.02 -14.92 -23.86
CA GLN A 578 -8.93 -15.49 -23.05
C GLN A 578 -8.96 -17.01 -23.05
N ALA A 579 -10.16 -17.62 -22.96
CA ALA A 579 -10.32 -19.07 -22.99
C ALA A 579 -9.84 -19.68 -24.31
N VAL A 580 -10.09 -19.01 -25.44
CA VAL A 580 -9.54 -19.41 -26.75
C VAL A 580 -8.02 -19.26 -26.76
N ALA A 581 -7.49 -18.11 -26.32
CA ALA A 581 -6.07 -17.83 -26.33
C ALA A 581 -5.26 -18.80 -25.44
N ARG A 582 -5.79 -19.21 -24.28
CA ARG A 582 -5.15 -20.19 -23.38
C ARG A 582 -4.86 -21.54 -24.03
N LYS A 583 -5.57 -21.92 -25.11
CA LYS A 583 -5.29 -23.17 -25.85
C LYS A 583 -3.94 -23.14 -26.62
N PHE A 584 -3.32 -21.96 -26.73
CA PHE A 584 -2.09 -21.72 -27.50
C PHE A 584 -0.90 -21.37 -26.59
N LEU A 585 -1.08 -21.48 -25.27
CA LEU A 585 -0.03 -21.44 -24.24
C LEU A 585 0.28 -22.87 -23.81
#